data_AF-I9KH38-F1
#
_entry.id   AF-I9KH38-F1
#
_cell.length_a   1.000
_cell.length_b   1.000
_cell.length_c   1.000
_cell.angle_alpha   90.00
_cell.angle_beta   90.00
_cell.angle_gamma   90.00
#
_symmetry.space_group_name_H-M   'P 1'
#
loop_
_entity.id
_entity.type
_entity.pdbx_description
1 polymer ?
#
loop_
_entity_poly.entity_id
_entity_poly.type
_entity_poly.pdbx_seq_one_letter_code
_entity_poly.pdbx_strand_id
1 'polypeptide(L)'
;MKVVVSGSSTRQPGPAPASAPDTSSLADPGCVERLAQAIHRRYVEHELGKRHEAGSRPGLRPWAELAEPLREANRAQAAHFAVIVQERDWSIVSARPDGDPFTFTDAEIEELAREEHVRWRRHKERQGYSYGPLRHDAGPDKRHPSMVDWEELTEEDRDRDRDVIRNMPAVLAQARLRVARWPAADAG
;
A
#
# COMPACT_ATOMS: atom_id res chain seq x y z
N MET A 1 -0.10 75.76 -8.55
CA MET A 1 -0.43 74.48 -7.88
C MET A 1 0.09 73.35 -8.76
N LYS A 2 1.05 72.55 -8.27
CA LYS A 2 1.56 71.36 -8.97
C LYS A 2 0.70 70.16 -8.57
N VAL A 3 0.10 69.49 -9.55
CA VAL A 3 -0.61 68.22 -9.32
C VAL A 3 0.41 67.09 -9.40
N VAL A 4 0.51 66.32 -8.32
CA VAL A 4 1.31 65.10 -8.21
C VAL A 4 0.51 63.97 -8.85
N VAL A 5 1.06 63.31 -9.86
CA VAL A 5 0.47 62.10 -10.46
C VAL A 5 1.02 60.88 -9.70
N SER A 6 0.13 60.18 -9.01
CA SER A 6 0.42 58.93 -8.30
C SER A 6 0.75 57.80 -9.29
N GLY A 7 1.89 57.15 -9.10
CA GLY A 7 2.27 55.95 -9.84
C GLY A 7 1.46 54.73 -9.41
N SER A 8 0.85 54.04 -10.37
CA SER A 8 0.22 52.74 -10.18
C SER A 8 1.31 51.66 -10.16
N SER A 9 1.59 51.10 -8.98
CA SER A 9 2.51 49.98 -8.82
C SER A 9 1.79 48.67 -9.16
N THR A 10 2.07 48.11 -10.34
CA THR A 10 1.53 46.81 -10.76
C THR A 10 2.29 45.72 -10.00
N ARG A 11 1.66 45.13 -8.97
CA ARG A 11 2.12 43.87 -8.36
C ARG A 11 2.14 42.78 -9.42
N GLN A 12 3.29 42.15 -9.64
CA GLN A 12 3.32 40.87 -10.34
C GLN A 12 2.73 39.76 -9.46
N PRO A 13 1.97 38.81 -10.02
CA PRO A 13 1.52 37.66 -9.28
C PRO A 13 2.72 36.77 -8.95
N GLY A 14 2.83 36.35 -7.69
CA GLY A 14 3.81 35.34 -7.27
C GLY A 14 3.54 33.99 -7.92
N PRO A 15 4.50 33.05 -7.85
CA PRO A 15 4.33 31.71 -8.42
C PRO A 15 3.07 31.05 -7.85
N ALA A 16 2.28 30.42 -8.72
CA ALA A 16 1.11 29.67 -8.33
C ALA A 16 1.49 28.58 -7.31
N PRO A 17 0.65 28.30 -6.29
CA PRO A 17 0.92 27.21 -5.37
C PRO A 17 1.04 25.90 -6.15
N ALA A 18 2.04 25.09 -5.80
CA ALA A 18 2.22 23.75 -6.34
C ALA A 18 0.90 22.96 -6.19
N SER A 19 0.43 22.37 -7.30
CA SER A 19 -0.83 21.63 -7.35
C SER A 19 -0.86 20.54 -6.28
N ALA A 20 -2.03 20.37 -5.64
CA ALA A 20 -2.27 19.33 -4.64
C ALA A 20 -1.91 17.94 -5.19
N PRO A 21 -1.46 17.01 -4.34
CA PRO A 21 -1.09 15.67 -4.78
C PRO A 21 -2.28 14.92 -5.38
N ASP A 22 -2.12 14.47 -6.62
CA ASP A 22 -3.15 13.76 -7.36
C ASP A 22 -3.22 12.28 -6.92
N THR A 23 -3.95 12.00 -5.85
CA THR A 23 -4.25 10.63 -5.41
C THR A 23 -5.27 9.91 -6.30
N SER A 24 -5.80 10.57 -7.34
CA SER A 24 -6.86 10.03 -8.21
C SER A 24 -6.44 8.74 -8.93
N SER A 25 -5.14 8.55 -9.16
CA SER A 25 -4.64 7.39 -9.89
C SER A 25 -4.84 6.04 -9.17
N LEU A 26 -5.03 6.01 -7.85
CA LEU A 26 -5.36 4.78 -7.12
C LEU A 26 -6.87 4.49 -7.03
N ALA A 27 -7.71 5.47 -7.36
CA ALA A 27 -9.15 5.27 -7.49
C ALA A 27 -9.54 4.64 -8.85
N ASP A 28 -8.62 4.64 -9.83
CA ASP A 28 -8.79 3.94 -11.11
C ASP A 28 -8.82 2.41 -10.88
N PRO A 29 -9.94 1.72 -11.20
CA PRO A 29 -10.03 0.27 -11.07
C PRO A 29 -8.95 -0.49 -11.86
N GLY A 30 -8.52 0.05 -13.02
CA GLY A 30 -7.45 -0.54 -13.81
C GLY A 30 -6.10 -0.49 -13.11
N CYS A 31 -5.83 0.59 -12.36
CA CYS A 31 -4.63 0.73 -11.54
C CYS A 31 -4.64 -0.25 -10.37
N VAL A 32 -5.76 -0.32 -9.62
CA VAL A 32 -5.92 -1.25 -8.50
C VAL A 32 -5.68 -2.71 -8.95
N GLU A 33 -6.23 -3.10 -10.09
CA GLU A 33 -6.05 -4.47 -10.62
C GLU A 33 -4.58 -4.76 -10.98
N ARG A 34 -3.85 -3.81 -11.58
CA ARG A 34 -2.41 -3.97 -11.86
C ARG A 34 -1.58 -4.11 -10.58
N LEU A 35 -1.89 -3.32 -9.55
CA LEU A 35 -1.22 -3.39 -8.26
C LEU A 35 -1.53 -4.71 -7.55
N ALA A 36 -2.79 -5.16 -7.58
CA ALA A 36 -3.20 -6.43 -7.00
C ALA A 36 -2.46 -7.63 -7.65
N GLN A 37 -2.30 -7.62 -8.98
CA GLN A 37 -1.50 -8.62 -9.68
C GLN A 37 -0.02 -8.56 -9.32
N ALA A 38 0.54 -7.36 -9.13
CA ALA A 38 1.93 -7.18 -8.70
C ALA A 38 2.17 -7.70 -7.26
N ILE A 39 1.23 -7.45 -6.36
CA ILE A 39 1.22 -8.01 -4.99
C ILE A 39 1.22 -9.53 -5.06
N HIS A 40 0.27 -10.12 -5.80
CA HIS A 40 0.15 -11.58 -5.92
C HIS A 40 1.42 -12.22 -6.49
N ARG A 41 2.00 -11.62 -7.54
CA ARG A 41 3.24 -12.11 -8.15
C ARG A 41 4.39 -12.19 -7.14
N ARG A 42 4.58 -11.13 -6.35
CA ARG A 42 5.61 -11.07 -5.31
C ARG A 42 5.38 -12.10 -4.21
N TYR A 43 4.13 -12.32 -3.81
CA TYR A 43 3.76 -13.38 -2.88
C TYR A 43 4.14 -14.76 -3.43
N VAL A 44 3.82 -15.05 -4.70
CA VAL A 44 4.19 -16.32 -5.34
C VAL A 44 5.71 -16.48 -5.40
N GLU A 45 6.43 -15.47 -5.87
CA GLU A 45 7.90 -15.47 -5.95
C GLU A 45 8.56 -15.78 -4.60
N HIS A 46 8.10 -15.12 -3.53
CA HIS A 46 8.58 -15.34 -2.16
C HIS A 46 8.38 -16.78 -1.70
N GLU A 47 7.19 -17.33 -1.94
CA GLU A 47 6.82 -18.64 -1.44
C GLU A 47 7.45 -19.78 -2.24
N LEU A 48 7.67 -19.59 -3.54
CA LEU A 48 8.49 -20.48 -4.36
C LEU A 48 9.96 -20.46 -3.90
N GLY A 49 10.48 -19.29 -3.50
CA GLY A 49 11.81 -19.15 -2.89
C GLY A 49 11.96 -19.93 -1.58
N LYS A 50 10.87 -20.09 -0.82
CA LYS A 50 10.80 -20.94 0.38
C LYS A 50 10.62 -22.44 0.09
N ARG A 51 10.76 -22.86 -1.18
CA ARG A 51 10.60 -24.25 -1.67
C ARG A 51 9.19 -24.80 -1.56
N HIS A 52 8.15 -23.95 -1.48
CA HIS A 52 6.80 -24.41 -1.76
C HIS A 52 6.62 -24.64 -3.26
N GLU A 53 5.86 -25.67 -3.63
CA GLU A 53 5.58 -25.96 -5.03
C GLU A 53 4.49 -25.02 -5.59
N ALA A 54 4.61 -24.64 -6.86
CA ALA A 54 3.59 -23.85 -7.55
C ALA A 54 2.24 -24.59 -7.53
N GLY A 55 1.15 -23.88 -7.23
CA GLY A 55 -0.19 -24.48 -7.15
C GLY A 55 -0.43 -25.41 -5.94
N SER A 56 0.55 -25.66 -5.08
CA SER A 56 0.40 -26.55 -3.89
C SER A 56 -0.67 -26.09 -2.90
N ARG A 57 -1.03 -24.81 -2.95
CA ARG A 57 -2.14 -24.23 -2.18
C ARG A 57 -2.89 -23.20 -3.02
N PRO A 58 -4.17 -22.88 -2.69
CA PRO A 58 -5.00 -22.00 -3.51
C PRO A 58 -4.37 -20.64 -3.85
N GLY A 59 -3.60 -20.04 -2.94
CA GLY A 59 -2.91 -18.77 -3.17
C GLY A 59 -1.71 -18.83 -4.11
N LEU A 60 -1.15 -20.02 -4.36
CA LEU A 60 -0.01 -20.23 -5.27
C LEU A 60 -0.42 -20.60 -6.69
N ARG A 61 -1.71 -20.52 -7.00
CA ARG A 61 -2.21 -20.64 -8.37
C ARG A 61 -1.95 -19.35 -9.15
N PRO A 62 -1.81 -19.42 -10.49
CA PRO A 62 -1.74 -18.23 -11.34
C PRO A 62 -2.92 -17.28 -11.11
N TRP A 63 -2.73 -15.98 -11.32
CA TRP A 63 -3.77 -14.95 -11.10
C TRP A 63 -5.11 -15.29 -11.76
N ALA A 64 -5.07 -15.82 -12.99
CA ALA A 64 -6.27 -16.19 -13.75
C ALA A 64 -7.07 -17.34 -13.11
N GLU A 65 -6.45 -18.15 -12.27
CA GLU A 65 -7.03 -19.33 -11.61
C GLU A 65 -7.30 -19.10 -10.11
N LEU A 66 -6.96 -17.93 -9.58
CA LEU A 66 -7.27 -17.58 -8.20
C LEU A 66 -8.78 -17.51 -7.98
N ALA A 67 -9.20 -18.08 -6.85
CA ALA A 67 -10.57 -17.87 -6.38
C ALA A 67 -10.80 -16.39 -6.09
N GLU A 68 -12.02 -15.92 -6.36
CA GLU A 68 -12.38 -14.50 -6.23
C GLU A 68 -12.04 -13.88 -4.86
N PRO A 69 -12.26 -14.55 -3.72
CA PRO A 69 -11.90 -13.99 -2.41
C PRO A 69 -10.39 -13.71 -2.26
N LEU A 70 -9.53 -14.46 -2.96
CA LEU A 70 -8.08 -14.24 -2.94
C LEU A 70 -7.70 -13.05 -3.83
N ARG A 71 -8.31 -12.90 -5.01
CA ARG A 71 -8.11 -11.71 -5.84
C ARG A 71 -8.58 -10.45 -5.11
N GLU A 72 -9.71 -10.55 -4.42
CA GLU A 72 -10.26 -9.45 -3.63
C GLU A 72 -9.36 -9.06 -2.46
N ALA A 73 -8.72 -10.02 -1.78
CA ALA A 73 -7.75 -9.70 -0.73
C ALA A 73 -6.55 -8.88 -1.26
N ASN A 74 -6.07 -9.19 -2.47
CA ASN A 74 -4.98 -8.45 -3.12
C ASN A 74 -5.43 -7.04 -3.55
N ARG A 75 -6.64 -6.89 -4.12
CA ARG A 75 -7.21 -5.57 -4.44
C ARG A 75 -7.45 -4.72 -3.21
N ALA A 76 -7.96 -5.30 -2.14
CA ALA A 76 -8.15 -4.61 -0.87
C ALA A 76 -6.81 -4.12 -0.28
N GLN A 77 -5.70 -4.82 -0.54
CA GLN A 77 -4.36 -4.38 -0.13
C GLN A 77 -3.86 -3.24 -1.01
N ALA A 78 -3.99 -3.38 -2.33
CA ALA A 78 -3.66 -2.31 -3.27
C ALA A 78 -4.43 -1.01 -2.97
N ALA A 79 -5.72 -1.10 -2.65
CA ALA A 79 -6.52 0.06 -2.28
C ALA A 79 -6.08 0.70 -0.94
N HIS A 80 -5.60 -0.11 0.00
CA HIS A 80 -5.15 0.39 1.30
C HIS A 80 -3.89 1.27 1.21
N PHE A 81 -3.08 1.11 0.16
CA PHE A 81 -1.96 2.01 -0.12
C PHE A 81 -2.36 3.47 -0.26
N ALA A 82 -3.57 3.76 -0.78
CA ALA A 82 -4.10 5.12 -0.82
C ALA A 82 -4.40 5.65 0.59
N VAL A 83 -4.95 4.80 1.46
CA VAL A 83 -5.30 5.15 2.84
C VAL A 83 -4.03 5.48 3.64
N ILE A 84 -3.00 4.63 3.53
CA ILE A 84 -1.70 4.83 4.19
C ILE A 84 -1.15 6.23 3.94
N VAL A 85 -1.19 6.69 2.68
CA VAL A 85 -0.63 8.00 2.31
C VAL A 85 -1.57 9.16 2.59
N GLN A 86 -2.89 8.94 2.71
CA GLN A 86 -3.88 9.99 3.03
C GLN A 86 -3.93 10.31 4.51
N GLU A 87 -3.68 9.31 5.36
CA GLU A 87 -3.61 9.49 6.82
C GLU A 87 -2.29 10.12 7.28
N ARG A 88 -1.38 10.33 6.33
CA ARG A 88 -0.05 10.92 6.53
C ARG A 88 0.06 12.13 5.60
N ASP A 89 0.96 13.07 5.89
CA ASP A 89 1.30 14.13 4.95
C ASP A 89 2.15 13.57 3.79
N TRP A 90 1.70 12.48 3.16
CA TRP A 90 2.36 11.81 2.04
C TRP A 90 1.46 11.85 0.81
N SER A 91 1.99 11.36 -0.30
CA SER A 91 1.31 11.42 -1.58
C SER A 91 1.77 10.30 -2.49
N ILE A 92 0.88 9.83 -3.36
CA ILE A 92 1.24 8.95 -4.47
C ILE A 92 1.26 9.78 -5.74
N VAL A 93 2.41 9.78 -6.40
CA VAL A 93 2.68 10.59 -7.59
C VAL A 93 3.23 9.70 -8.70
N SER A 94 3.25 10.23 -9.93
CA SER A 94 3.90 9.53 -11.04
C SER A 94 5.40 9.32 -10.74
N ALA A 95 5.87 8.09 -10.97
CA ALA A 95 7.27 7.74 -10.88
C ALA A 95 8.02 8.27 -12.12
N ARG A 96 9.14 8.96 -11.89
CA ARG A 96 10.10 9.28 -12.95
C ARG A 96 11.09 8.12 -13.08
N PRO A 97 11.64 7.85 -14.28
CA PRO A 97 12.63 6.79 -14.48
C PRO A 97 13.87 6.93 -13.57
N ASP A 98 14.24 8.18 -13.27
CA ASP A 98 15.50 8.51 -12.58
C ASP A 98 15.28 9.03 -11.15
N GLY A 99 14.13 8.75 -10.54
CA GLY A 99 13.82 9.19 -9.17
C GLY A 99 14.34 8.22 -8.11
N ASP A 100 14.81 8.76 -6.97
CA ASP A 100 15.20 7.93 -5.83
C ASP A 100 14.04 7.04 -5.36
N PRO A 101 14.30 5.75 -5.06
CA PRO A 101 13.29 4.87 -4.52
C PRO A 101 12.89 5.35 -3.13
N PHE A 102 11.58 5.53 -2.93
CA PHE A 102 11.04 5.85 -1.62
C PHE A 102 11.42 4.75 -0.62
N THR A 103 12.01 5.16 0.50
CA THR A 103 12.43 4.25 1.57
C THR A 103 11.73 4.63 2.87
N PHE A 104 11.12 3.64 3.51
CA PHE A 104 10.56 3.75 4.84
C PHE A 104 11.68 3.65 5.89
N THR A 105 11.53 4.39 6.98
CA THR A 105 12.30 4.15 8.21
C THR A 105 11.80 2.89 8.91
N ASP A 106 12.62 2.29 9.77
CA ASP A 106 12.23 1.10 10.54
C ASP A 106 11.01 1.38 11.43
N ALA A 107 10.89 2.60 11.97
CA ALA A 107 9.74 3.02 12.78
C ALA A 107 8.46 3.09 11.95
N GLU A 108 8.52 3.69 10.75
CA GLU A 108 7.37 3.72 9.82
C GLU A 108 6.97 2.30 9.40
N ILE A 109 7.93 1.40 9.15
CA ILE A 109 7.65 -0.01 8.81
C ILE A 109 6.88 -0.70 9.95
N GLU A 110 7.35 -0.55 11.18
CA GLU A 110 6.72 -1.21 12.34
C GLU A 110 5.31 -0.66 12.61
N GLU A 111 5.11 0.65 12.50
CA GLU A 111 3.79 1.28 12.64
C GLU A 111 2.82 0.80 11.57
N LEU A 112 3.21 0.88 10.30
CA LEU A 112 2.38 0.49 9.17
C LEU A 112 2.10 -1.02 9.14
N ALA A 113 3.02 -1.85 9.62
CA ALA A 113 2.81 -3.29 9.71
C ALA A 113 1.69 -3.64 10.72
N ARG A 114 1.60 -2.92 11.84
CA ARG A 114 0.48 -3.07 12.79
C ARG A 114 -0.85 -2.70 12.16
N GLU A 115 -0.88 -1.61 11.39
CA GLU A 115 -2.07 -1.19 10.65
C GLU A 115 -2.49 -2.23 9.60
N GLU A 116 -1.52 -2.79 8.85
CA GLU A 116 -1.79 -3.85 7.88
C GLU A 116 -2.32 -5.11 8.54
N HIS A 117 -1.79 -5.50 9.71
CA HIS A 117 -2.31 -6.64 10.47
C HIS A 117 -3.78 -6.42 10.89
N VAL A 118 -4.08 -5.24 11.43
CA VAL A 118 -5.46 -4.87 11.79
C VAL A 118 -6.38 -4.89 10.56
N ARG A 119 -5.92 -4.37 9.42
CA ARG A 119 -6.66 -4.39 8.15
C ARG A 119 -6.91 -5.83 7.68
N TRP A 120 -5.88 -6.68 7.70
CA TRP A 120 -5.94 -8.08 7.30
C TRP A 120 -6.90 -8.87 8.21
N ARG A 121 -6.81 -8.70 9.53
CA ARG A 121 -7.73 -9.32 10.50
C ARG A 121 -9.17 -8.92 10.22
N ARG A 122 -9.46 -7.63 10.08
CA ARG A 122 -10.81 -7.15 9.75
C ARG A 122 -11.33 -7.73 8.42
N HIS A 123 -10.45 -7.90 7.42
CA HIS A 123 -10.82 -8.55 6.16
C HIS A 123 -11.17 -10.03 6.38
N LYS A 124 -10.39 -10.76 7.19
CA LYS A 124 -10.63 -12.16 7.54
C LYS A 124 -11.89 -12.36 8.38
N GLU A 125 -12.14 -11.50 9.36
CA GLU A 125 -13.37 -11.50 10.18
C GLU A 125 -14.62 -11.38 9.30
N ARG A 126 -14.62 -10.46 8.32
CA ARG A 126 -15.72 -10.32 7.34
C ARG A 126 -15.93 -11.56 6.47
N GLN A 127 -14.92 -12.42 6.34
CA GLN A 127 -15.01 -13.71 5.62
C GLN A 127 -15.45 -14.88 6.53
N GLY A 128 -15.74 -14.59 7.81
CA GLY A 128 -16.16 -15.55 8.82
C GLY A 128 -15.01 -16.27 9.52
N TYR A 129 -13.78 -15.74 9.43
CA TYR A 129 -12.65 -16.32 10.18
C TYR A 129 -12.68 -15.88 11.64
N SER A 130 -12.36 -16.81 12.52
CA SER A 130 -12.08 -16.58 13.94
C SER A 130 -10.67 -17.08 14.30
N TYR A 131 -10.26 -16.87 15.55
CA TYR A 131 -9.04 -17.46 16.07
C TYR A 131 -9.16 -18.99 16.20
N GLY A 132 -8.08 -19.67 15.84
CA GLY A 132 -7.86 -21.06 16.22
C GLY A 132 -6.40 -21.44 16.05
N PRO A 133 -5.84 -22.28 16.95
CA PRO A 133 -4.41 -22.62 16.94
C PRO A 133 -3.98 -23.38 15.67
N LEU A 134 -4.93 -23.99 14.97
CA LEU A 134 -4.72 -24.64 13.69
C LEU A 134 -5.54 -23.91 12.62
N ARG A 135 -4.90 -23.70 11.47
CA ARG A 135 -5.54 -23.10 10.30
C ARG A 135 -6.61 -24.03 9.74
N HIS A 136 -7.79 -23.46 9.48
CA HIS A 136 -8.91 -24.14 8.85
C HIS A 136 -9.61 -23.17 7.89
N ASP A 137 -9.44 -23.36 6.58
CA ASP A 137 -9.91 -22.40 5.57
C ASP A 137 -11.29 -22.75 4.97
N ALA A 138 -11.89 -23.88 5.38
CA ALA A 138 -13.09 -24.45 4.76
C ALA A 138 -14.27 -24.56 5.72
N GLY A 139 -15.48 -24.60 5.15
CA GLY A 139 -16.73 -24.76 5.91
C GLY A 139 -17.15 -23.51 6.70
N PRO A 140 -18.10 -23.67 7.64
CA PRO A 140 -18.63 -22.56 8.46
C PRO A 140 -17.70 -22.17 9.62
N ASP A 141 -16.78 -23.05 10.04
CA ASP A 141 -15.84 -22.83 11.16
C ASP A 141 -14.44 -22.49 10.65
N LYS A 142 -14.31 -21.34 9.97
CA LYS A 142 -13.01 -20.91 9.43
C LYS A 142 -12.15 -20.33 10.55
N ARG A 143 -10.90 -20.79 10.64
CA ARG A 143 -9.96 -20.41 11.71
C ARG A 143 -8.58 -20.10 11.17
N HIS A 144 -7.89 -19.15 11.77
CA HIS A 144 -6.50 -18.85 11.45
C HIS A 144 -5.70 -18.51 12.73
N PRO A 145 -4.47 -19.04 12.89
CA PRO A 145 -3.67 -18.85 14.12
C PRO A 145 -3.32 -17.38 14.36
N SER A 146 -3.04 -16.63 13.30
CA SER A 146 -2.69 -15.19 13.39
C SER A 146 -3.90 -14.27 13.64
N MET A 147 -5.10 -14.79 13.91
CA MET A 147 -6.28 -13.96 14.28
C MET A 147 -6.23 -13.54 15.75
N VAL A 148 -5.10 -12.97 16.15
CA VAL A 148 -4.79 -12.50 17.52
C VAL A 148 -4.31 -11.05 17.46
N ASP A 149 -4.10 -10.42 18.61
CA ASP A 149 -3.57 -9.05 18.64
C ASP A 149 -2.08 -9.02 18.23
N TRP A 150 -1.58 -7.85 17.83
CA TRP A 150 -0.23 -7.71 17.29
C TRP A 150 0.84 -8.25 18.25
N GLU A 151 0.64 -7.99 19.55
CA GLU A 151 1.52 -8.38 20.66
C GLU A 151 1.64 -9.90 20.81
N GLU A 152 0.64 -10.65 20.34
CA GLU A 152 0.56 -12.12 20.43
C GLU A 152 1.07 -12.83 19.17
N LEU A 153 1.32 -12.08 18.09
CA LEU A 153 1.90 -12.64 16.87
C LEU A 153 3.30 -13.19 17.10
N THR A 154 3.61 -14.23 16.33
CA THR A 154 5.01 -14.64 16.12
C THR A 154 5.76 -13.57 15.34
N GLU A 155 7.08 -13.47 15.52
CA GLU A 155 7.89 -12.57 14.70
C GLU A 155 7.80 -12.90 13.21
N GLU A 156 7.65 -14.18 12.84
CA GLU A 156 7.46 -14.57 11.45
C GLU A 156 6.16 -14.00 10.86
N ASP A 157 5.08 -13.99 11.64
CA ASP A 157 3.83 -13.36 11.21
C ASP A 157 3.94 -11.84 11.13
N ARG A 158 4.58 -11.19 12.11
CA ARG A 158 4.86 -9.73 12.04
C ARG A 158 5.70 -9.37 10.83
N ASP A 159 6.70 -10.20 10.51
CA ASP A 159 7.56 -9.99 9.34
C ASP A 159 6.78 -10.08 8.03
N ARG A 160 5.71 -10.88 7.94
CA ARG A 160 4.83 -10.87 6.77
C ARG A 160 4.18 -9.50 6.57
N ASP A 161 3.69 -8.87 7.63
CA ASP A 161 3.09 -7.54 7.55
C ASP A 161 4.14 -6.45 7.27
N ARG A 162 5.32 -6.53 7.90
CA ARG A 162 6.45 -5.63 7.60
C ARG A 162 6.87 -5.74 6.13
N ASP A 163 6.88 -6.95 5.58
CA ASP A 163 7.22 -7.18 4.17
C ASP A 163 6.19 -6.59 3.22
N VAL A 164 4.89 -6.55 3.57
CA VAL A 164 3.89 -5.82 2.78
C VAL A 164 4.31 -4.35 2.63
N ILE A 165 4.68 -3.72 3.75
CA ILE A 165 5.07 -2.30 3.77
C ILE A 165 6.37 -2.07 3.01
N ARG A 166 7.40 -2.87 3.27
CA ARG A 166 8.69 -2.79 2.55
C ARG A 166 8.52 -2.94 1.03
N ASN A 167 7.56 -3.76 0.61
CA ASN A 167 7.32 -4.04 -0.81
C ASN A 167 6.41 -3.01 -1.50
N MET A 168 5.67 -2.19 -0.75
CA MET A 168 4.76 -1.18 -1.28
C MET A 168 5.41 -0.29 -2.37
N PRO A 169 6.64 0.26 -2.23
CA PRO A 169 7.24 1.12 -3.25
C PRO A 169 7.49 0.36 -4.56
N ALA A 170 7.96 -0.90 -4.47
CA ALA A 170 8.20 -1.74 -5.64
C ALA A 170 6.90 -2.15 -6.35
N VAL A 171 5.81 -2.36 -5.59
CA VAL A 171 4.49 -2.64 -6.14
C VAL A 171 3.96 -1.40 -6.90
N LEU A 172 4.02 -0.22 -6.29
CA LEU A 172 3.60 1.03 -6.93
C LEU A 172 4.37 1.32 -8.23
N ALA A 173 5.67 1.01 -8.26
CA ALA A 173 6.50 1.20 -9.44
C ALA A 173 5.99 0.42 -10.67
N GLN A 174 5.32 -0.73 -10.48
CA GLN A 174 4.70 -1.50 -11.59
C GLN A 174 3.57 -0.73 -12.29
N ALA A 175 2.94 0.21 -11.60
CA ALA A 175 1.94 1.12 -12.14
C ALA A 175 2.53 2.51 -12.51
N ARG A 176 3.86 2.65 -12.54
CA ARG A 176 4.56 3.95 -12.71
C ARG A 176 4.16 4.96 -11.64
N LEU A 177 3.96 4.49 -10.41
CA LEU A 177 3.64 5.30 -9.24
C LEU A 177 4.76 5.20 -8.20
N ARG A 178 4.87 6.23 -7.35
CA ARG A 178 5.76 6.23 -6.18
C ARG A 178 5.13 7.00 -5.03
N VAL A 179 5.56 6.67 -3.81
CA VAL A 179 5.24 7.47 -2.61
C VAL A 179 6.20 8.67 -2.54
N ALA A 180 5.71 9.78 -2.00
CA ALA A 180 6.48 10.98 -1.66
C ALA A 180 5.99 11.55 -0.32
N ARG A 181 6.90 12.11 0.49
CA ARG A 181 6.54 12.87 1.71
C ARG A 181 6.26 14.33 1.35
N TRP A 182 5.31 14.97 2.04
CA TRP A 182 4.94 16.38 1.91
C TRP A 182 5.27 17.17 3.20
N PRO A 183 5.69 18.46 3.09
CA PRO A 183 6.24 19.06 1.88
C PRO A 183 7.55 18.35 1.51
N ALA A 184 7.88 18.32 0.22
CA ALA A 184 9.21 17.88 -0.19
C ALA A 184 10.20 18.74 0.60
N ALA A 185 10.95 18.13 1.52
CA ALA A 185 11.94 18.84 2.32
C ALA A 185 12.76 19.70 1.36
N ASP A 186 12.81 21.00 1.61
CA ASP A 186 13.56 21.95 0.81
C ASP A 186 14.97 21.38 0.63
N ALA A 187 15.28 20.96 -0.60
CA ALA A 187 16.65 20.72 -1.01
C ALA A 187 17.30 22.11 -1.02
N GLY A 188 17.90 22.47 0.11
CA GLY A 188 18.71 23.69 0.27
C GLY A 188 19.94 23.70 -0.62
#